data_AF-A0A9D4FD62-F1
#
_entry.id   AF-A0A9D4FD62-F1
#
_cell.length_a   1.000
_cell.length_b   1.000
_cell.length_c   1.000
_cell.angle_alpha   90.00
_cell.angle_beta   90.00
_cell.angle_gamma   90.00
#
_symmetry.space_group_name_H-M   'P 1'
#
loop_
_entity.id
_entity.type
_entity.pdbx_description
1 polymer ?
#
loop_
_entity_poly.entity_id
_entity_poly.type
_entity_poly.pdbx_seq_one_letter_code
_entity_poly.pdbx_strand_id
1 'polypeptide(L)'
;MDDLSDMNLEKIKLWSIHALKVFLSKRKADVDGSFDELCARAFSAWEQQLPVDAKAECKEMRLLGKYSAKLRVDGGVLPDPMMLKSGWKGENAGMNLWPSIYITDISAYIDGTSPSAVVHKLMKEYK
;
A
#
# COMPACT_ATOMS: atom_id res chain seq x y z
N MET A 1 34.01 -11.50 3.60
CA MET A 1 33.21 -12.14 2.53
C MET A 1 32.00 -12.69 3.24
N ASP A 2 30.91 -11.92 3.27
CA ASP A 2 29.71 -12.28 4.02
C ASP A 2 28.87 -13.28 3.21
N ASP A 3 28.54 -14.35 3.91
CA ASP A 3 27.98 -15.62 3.47
C ASP A 3 26.50 -15.44 3.05
N LEU A 4 26.29 -15.10 1.78
CA LEU A 4 24.98 -14.74 1.21
C LEU A 4 24.32 -15.87 0.40
N SER A 5 24.66 -17.15 0.65
CA SER A 5 24.25 -18.24 -0.24
C SER A 5 23.62 -19.48 0.43
N ASP A 6 22.91 -19.34 1.56
CA ASP A 6 22.05 -20.43 2.04
C ASP A 6 20.74 -19.90 2.63
N MET A 7 19.67 -20.01 1.83
CA MET A 7 18.28 -19.80 2.25
C MET A 7 17.80 -21.13 2.83
N ASN A 8 17.92 -21.31 4.14
CA ASN A 8 17.48 -22.53 4.83
C ASN A 8 16.00 -22.46 5.23
N LEU A 9 15.40 -23.60 5.56
CA LEU A 9 14.01 -23.70 6.00
C LEU A 9 13.71 -22.83 7.23
N GLU A 10 14.67 -22.67 8.14
CA GLU A 10 14.53 -21.84 9.34
C GLU A 10 14.43 -20.34 9.01
N LYS A 11 15.15 -19.86 8.00
CA LYS A 11 15.02 -18.49 7.49
C LYS A 11 13.67 -18.25 6.82
N ILE A 12 13.12 -19.26 6.14
CA ILE A 12 11.79 -19.18 5.50
C ILE A 12 10.68 -19.18 6.55
N LYS A 13 10.82 -19.93 7.64
CA LYS A 13 9.88 -19.90 8.78
C LYS A 13 9.81 -18.54 9.48
N LEU A 14 10.85 -17.71 9.36
CA LEU A 14 10.84 -16.34 9.89
C LEU A 14 10.01 -15.37 9.04
N TRP A 15 9.57 -15.78 7.84
CA TRP A 15 8.78 -14.92 6.97
C TRP A 15 7.32 -14.87 7.41
N SER A 16 6.67 -13.74 7.17
CA SER A 16 5.23 -13.62 7.39
C SER A 16 4.46 -14.46 6.36
N ILE A 17 3.27 -14.94 6.73
CA ILE A 17 2.34 -15.62 5.81
C ILE A 17 2.14 -14.80 4.53
N HIS A 18 2.04 -13.48 4.66
CA HIS A 18 1.92 -12.58 3.53
C HIS A 18 3.15 -12.64 2.60
N ALA A 19 4.36 -12.59 3.16
CA ALA A 19 5.60 -12.68 2.38
C ALA A 19 5.72 -14.02 1.65
N LEU A 20 5.34 -15.14 2.31
CA LEU A 20 5.31 -16.47 1.69
C LEU A 20 4.34 -16.53 0.51
N LYS A 21 3.12 -16.01 0.67
CA LYS A 21 2.13 -15.96 -0.41
C LYS A 21 2.58 -15.09 -1.57
N VAL A 22 3.21 -13.95 -1.31
CA VAL A 22 3.78 -13.09 -2.37
C VAL A 22 4.91 -13.81 -3.10
N PHE A 23 5.80 -14.50 -2.38
CA PHE A 23 6.91 -15.25 -2.96
C PHE A 23 6.44 -16.39 -3.89
N LEU A 24 5.41 -17.13 -3.46
CA LEU A 24 4.80 -18.21 -4.23
C LEU A 24 3.97 -17.67 -5.42
N SER A 25 3.21 -16.60 -5.20
CA SER A 25 2.42 -15.94 -6.25
C SER A 25 3.29 -15.44 -7.40
N LYS A 26 4.47 -14.86 -7.10
CA LYS A 26 5.45 -14.43 -8.12
C LYS A 26 5.99 -15.60 -8.96
N ARG A 27 5.90 -16.84 -8.47
CA ARG A 27 6.37 -18.07 -9.13
C ARG A 27 5.22 -18.95 -9.65
N LYS A 28 3.98 -18.45 -9.63
CA LYS A 28 2.74 -19.20 -9.95
C LYS A 28 2.57 -20.50 -9.17
N ALA A 29 3.16 -20.58 -7.97
CA ALA A 29 2.90 -21.69 -7.07
C ALA A 29 1.61 -21.43 -6.29
N ASP A 30 0.95 -22.52 -5.88
CA ASP A 30 -0.28 -22.44 -5.10
C ASP A 30 -0.04 -21.70 -3.77
N VAL A 31 -0.94 -20.77 -3.44
CA VAL A 31 -0.88 -19.89 -2.27
C VAL A 31 -1.88 -20.29 -1.18
N ASP A 32 -2.66 -21.34 -1.43
CA ASP A 32 -3.57 -21.91 -0.46
C ASP A 32 -2.89 -23.03 0.34
N GLY A 33 -3.21 -23.09 1.63
CA GLY A 33 -2.64 -24.03 2.59
C GLY A 33 -2.33 -23.45 3.96
N SER A 34 -1.92 -24.33 4.86
CA SER A 34 -1.39 -24.01 6.18
C SER A 34 -0.04 -23.28 6.09
N PHE A 35 0.36 -22.59 7.15
CA PHE A 35 1.67 -21.91 7.22
C PHE A 35 2.84 -22.87 6.93
N ASP A 36 2.81 -24.08 7.48
CA ASP A 36 3.86 -25.08 7.27
C ASP A 36 3.92 -25.56 5.81
N GLU A 37 2.76 -25.70 5.15
CA GLU A 37 2.67 -26.06 3.74
C GLU A 37 3.22 -24.94 2.84
N LEU A 38 2.95 -23.68 3.18
CA LEU A 38 3.49 -22.52 2.48
C LEU A 38 5.01 -22.41 2.67
N CYS A 39 5.52 -22.69 3.86
CA CYS A 39 6.96 -22.72 4.15
C CYS A 39 7.66 -23.82 3.36
N ALA A 40 7.13 -25.05 3.38
CA ALA A 40 7.67 -26.17 2.62
C ALA A 40 7.68 -25.88 1.12
N ARG A 41 6.57 -25.35 0.58
CA ARG A 41 6.43 -25.01 -0.83
C ARG A 41 7.37 -23.87 -1.24
N ALA A 42 7.57 -22.87 -0.38
CA ALA A 42 8.52 -21.80 -0.61
C ALA A 42 9.98 -22.30 -0.63
N PHE A 43 10.31 -23.25 0.24
CA PHE A 43 11.63 -23.91 0.27
C PHE A 43 11.86 -24.74 -1.00
N SER A 44 10.90 -25.59 -1.39
CA SER A 44 10.98 -26.35 -2.64
C SER A 44 11.08 -25.46 -3.88
N ALA A 45 10.33 -24.36 -3.91
CA ALA A 45 10.39 -23.38 -5.01
C ALA A 45 11.75 -22.66 -5.09
N TRP A 46 12.43 -22.47 -3.96
CA TRP A 46 13.78 -21.92 -3.90
C TRP A 46 14.83 -22.95 -4.36
N GLU A 47 14.76 -24.18 -3.85
CA GLU A 47 15.65 -25.28 -4.22
C GLU A 47 15.57 -25.60 -5.72
N GLN A 48 14.37 -25.58 -6.29
CA GLN A 48 14.13 -25.81 -7.71
C GLN A 48 14.39 -24.57 -8.59
N GLN A 49 14.79 -23.43 -8.00
CA GLN A 49 15.01 -22.16 -8.70
C GLN A 49 13.88 -21.79 -9.65
N LEU A 50 12.63 -21.92 -9.21
CA LEU A 50 11.48 -21.68 -10.07
C LEU A 50 11.54 -20.25 -10.65
N PRO A 51 11.40 -20.10 -11.98
CA PRO A 51 11.52 -18.82 -12.64
C PRO A 51 10.42 -17.88 -12.14
N VAL A 52 10.82 -16.65 -11.82
CA VAL A 52 9.87 -15.59 -11.50
C VAL A 52 9.08 -15.25 -12.75
N ASP A 53 7.75 -15.19 -12.64
CA ASP A 53 6.90 -14.80 -13.75
C ASP A 53 7.26 -13.37 -14.19
N ALA A 54 7.81 -13.23 -15.39
CA ALA A 54 8.13 -11.94 -15.99
C ALA A 54 6.92 -11.00 -16.04
N LYS A 55 5.70 -11.54 -16.05
CA LYS A 55 4.45 -10.75 -15.99
C LYS A 55 4.21 -10.12 -14.62
N ALA A 56 4.65 -10.77 -13.53
CA ALA A 56 4.55 -10.24 -12.18
C ALA A 56 5.51 -9.06 -11.97
N GLU A 57 6.74 -9.19 -12.47
CA GLU A 57 7.75 -8.11 -12.46
C GLU A 57 7.29 -6.92 -13.31
N CYS A 58 6.79 -7.17 -14.52
CA CYS A 58 6.19 -6.13 -15.36
C CYS A 58 5.02 -5.40 -14.67
N LYS A 59 4.20 -6.12 -13.91
CA LYS A 59 3.06 -5.53 -13.18
C LYS A 59 3.55 -4.62 -12.04
N GLU A 60 4.58 -5.03 -11.31
CA GLU A 60 5.18 -4.26 -10.22
C GLU A 60 5.81 -2.97 -10.74
N MET A 61 6.61 -3.06 -11.82
CA MET A 61 7.16 -1.89 -12.50
C MET A 61 6.07 -0.94 -13.00
N ARG A 62 4.99 -1.48 -13.58
CA ARG A 62 3.85 -0.68 -14.04
C ARG A 62 3.15 0.03 -12.89
N LEU A 63 3.00 -0.62 -11.73
CA LEU A 63 2.39 -0.01 -10.55
C LEU A 63 3.28 1.10 -9.99
N LEU A 64 4.58 0.88 -9.91
CA LEU A 64 5.55 1.90 -9.48
C LEU A 64 5.53 3.12 -10.42
N GLY A 65 5.45 2.89 -11.74
CA GLY A 65 5.32 3.96 -12.73
C GLY A 65 4.01 4.74 -12.59
N LYS A 66 2.90 4.06 -12.34
CA LYS A 66 1.61 4.72 -12.06
C LYS A 66 1.66 5.54 -10.78
N TYR A 67 2.33 5.03 -9.75
CA TYR A 67 2.49 5.73 -8.48
C TYR A 67 3.34 6.99 -8.65
N SER A 68 4.51 6.89 -9.27
CA SER A 68 5.39 8.03 -9.50
C SER A 68 4.76 9.10 -10.40
N ALA A 69 3.90 8.70 -11.34
CA ALA A 69 3.11 9.64 -12.14
C ALA A 69 2.10 10.44 -11.30
N LYS A 70 1.48 9.84 -10.27
CA LYS A 70 0.54 10.55 -9.37
C LYS A 70 1.22 11.60 -8.51
N LEU A 71 2.51 11.44 -8.24
CA LEU A 71 3.29 12.45 -7.50
C LEU A 71 3.63 13.67 -8.37
N ARG A 72 3.38 13.64 -9.68
CA ARG A 72 3.62 14.77 -10.57
C ARG A 72 2.34 15.59 -10.73
N VAL A 73 2.36 16.84 -10.25
CA VAL A 73 1.22 17.77 -10.33
C VAL A 73 1.74 19.12 -10.80
N ASP A 74 1.10 19.70 -11.82
CA ASP A 74 1.37 21.06 -12.35
C ASP A 74 2.85 21.35 -12.64
N GLY A 75 3.57 20.37 -13.21
CA GLY A 75 4.99 20.50 -13.55
C GLY A 75 5.96 20.32 -12.37
N GLY A 76 5.45 20.19 -11.14
CA GLY A 76 6.21 19.85 -9.94
C GLY A 76 6.15 18.36 -9.59
N VAL A 77 7.11 17.90 -8.79
CA VAL A 77 7.09 16.57 -8.17
C VAL A 77 6.83 16.74 -6.68
N LEU A 78 5.68 16.26 -6.22
CA LEU A 78 5.33 16.23 -4.80
C LEU A 78 6.22 15.21 -4.06
N PRO A 79 6.60 15.50 -2.80
CA PRO A 79 7.31 14.53 -1.98
C PRO A 79 6.43 13.31 -1.73
N ASP A 80 7.04 12.13 -1.74
CA ASP A 80 6.34 10.87 -1.46
C ASP A 80 5.79 10.89 -0.03
N PRO A 81 4.45 10.85 0.17
CA PRO A 81 3.85 10.89 1.49
C PRO A 81 4.31 9.77 2.42
N MET A 82 4.65 8.60 1.88
CA MET A 82 5.09 7.44 2.66
C MET A 82 6.56 7.55 3.09
N MET A 83 7.31 8.48 2.51
CA MET A 83 8.69 8.78 2.90
C MET A 83 8.79 9.98 3.85
N LEU A 84 7.68 10.67 4.11
CA LEU A 84 7.64 11.82 5.02
C LEU A 84 7.79 11.36 6.48
N LYS A 85 9.00 11.45 7.01
CA LYS A 85 9.32 11.12 8.41
C LYS A 85 9.15 12.29 9.38
N SER A 86 9.02 13.51 8.86
CA SER A 86 9.03 14.75 9.65
C SER A 86 8.27 15.86 8.93
N GLY A 87 7.88 16.91 9.65
CA GLY A 87 7.18 18.07 9.08
C GLY A 87 5.66 17.99 9.11
N TRP A 88 5.10 16.87 9.57
CA TRP A 88 3.68 16.78 9.92
C TRP A 88 3.39 17.71 11.09
N LYS A 89 2.47 18.66 10.89
CA LYS A 89 1.91 19.45 11.98
C LYS A 89 0.75 18.66 12.58
N GLY A 90 0.78 18.43 13.88
CA GLY A 90 -0.37 17.89 14.60
C GLY A 90 -1.57 18.82 14.49
N GLU A 91 -2.77 18.27 14.69
CA GLU A 91 -4.05 18.96 14.48
C GLU A 91 -4.10 20.34 15.14
N ASN A 92 -3.81 20.42 16.44
CA ASN A 92 -3.82 21.68 17.21
C ASN A 92 -2.84 22.73 16.64
N ALA A 93 -1.66 22.30 16.18
CA ALA A 93 -0.67 23.19 15.58
C ALA A 93 -1.02 23.56 14.12
N GLY A 94 -1.81 22.72 13.45
CA GLY A 94 -2.29 22.90 12.10
C GLY A 94 -3.55 23.76 11.99
N MET A 95 -4.37 23.84 13.04
CA MET A 95 -5.63 24.60 13.04
C MET A 95 -5.46 26.05 12.58
N ASN A 96 -4.35 26.70 12.93
CA ASN A 96 -4.08 28.09 12.52
C ASN A 96 -3.82 28.26 11.02
N LEU A 97 -3.60 27.16 10.29
CA LEU A 97 -3.43 27.12 8.84
C LEU A 97 -4.72 26.70 8.12
N TRP A 98 -5.74 26.27 8.86
CA TRP A 98 -7.01 25.89 8.26
C TRP A 98 -7.70 27.15 7.73
N PRO A 99 -8.34 27.07 6.55
CA PRO A 99 -9.13 28.18 6.07
C PRO A 99 -10.23 28.49 7.10
N SER A 100 -10.49 29.78 7.33
CA SER A 100 -11.58 30.20 8.20
C SER A 100 -12.90 29.70 7.60
N ILE A 101 -13.62 28.87 8.36
CA ILE A 101 -14.94 28.39 7.97
C ILE A 101 -15.96 29.39 8.47
N TYR A 102 -16.61 30.13 7.57
CA TYR A 102 -17.66 31.06 7.95
C TYR A 102 -19.02 30.36 7.97
N ILE A 103 -19.94 30.86 8.81
CA ILE A 103 -21.31 30.36 8.89
C ILE A 103 -22.00 30.41 7.52
N THR A 104 -21.65 31.39 6.68
CA THR A 104 -22.15 31.54 5.31
C THR A 104 -21.72 30.41 4.38
N ASP A 105 -20.50 29.89 4.55
CA ASP A 105 -20.00 28.77 3.74
C ASP A 105 -20.73 27.47 4.14
N ILE A 106 -20.98 27.32 5.44
CA ILE A 106 -21.75 26.21 6.01
C ILE A 106 -23.20 26.27 5.51
N SER A 107 -23.84 27.43 5.55
CA SER A 107 -25.22 27.59 5.08
C SER A 107 -25.33 27.33 3.57
N ALA A 108 -24.42 27.87 2.76
CA ALA A 108 -24.42 27.64 1.31
C ALA A 108 -24.25 26.15 0.96
N TYR A 109 -23.40 25.43 1.71
CA TYR A 109 -23.22 23.99 1.53
C TYR A 109 -24.48 23.19 1.89
N ILE A 110 -25.13 23.55 3.00
CA ILE A 110 -26.35 22.89 3.47
C ILE A 110 -27.53 23.22 2.56
N ASP A 111 -27.73 24.48 2.18
CA ASP A 111 -28.85 24.92 1.36
C ASP A 111 -28.79 24.34 -0.07
N GLY A 112 -27.58 24.08 -0.58
CA GLY A 112 -27.36 23.43 -1.86
C GLY A 112 -27.53 21.91 -1.85
N THR A 113 -27.74 21.28 -0.69
CA THR A 113 -27.71 19.82 -0.53
C THR A 113 -28.90 19.32 0.28
N SER A 114 -29.65 18.35 -0.22
CA SER A 114 -30.75 17.77 0.57
C SER A 114 -30.21 17.10 1.86
N PRO A 115 -30.94 17.15 2.99
CA PRO A 115 -30.52 16.53 4.23
C PRO A 115 -30.15 15.04 4.09
N SER A 116 -30.87 14.32 3.23
CA SER A 116 -30.60 12.90 2.94
C SER A 116 -29.29 12.69 2.18
N ALA A 117 -28.92 13.59 1.27
CA ALA A 117 -27.66 13.52 0.53
C ALA A 117 -26.46 13.83 1.43
N VAL A 118 -26.60 14.75 2.39
CA VAL A 118 -25.56 15.04 3.40
C VAL A 118 -25.28 13.81 4.26
N VAL A 119 -26.32 13.18 4.81
CA VAL A 119 -26.18 11.98 5.66
C VAL A 119 -25.58 10.82 4.89
N HIS A 120 -26.02 10.59 3.65
CA HIS A 120 -25.48 9.52 2.81
C HIS A 120 -23.99 9.72 2.50
N LYS A 121 -23.55 10.96 2.26
CA LYS A 121 -22.14 11.28 2.01
C LYS A 121 -21.29 11.04 3.26
N LEU A 122 -21.76 11.49 4.42
CA LEU A 122 -21.09 11.27 5.71
C LEU A 122 -20.89 9.77 5.99
N MET A 123 -21.93 8.97 5.77
CA MET A 123 -21.90 7.51 5.96
C MET A 123 -20.99 6.77 4.97
N LYS A 124 -20.70 7.38 3.81
CA LYS A 124 -19.84 6.79 2.78
C LYS A 124 -18.36 7.08 3.04
N GLU A 125 -18.03 8.21 3.66
CA GLU A 125 -16.66 8.60 4.01
C GLU A 125 -16.12 7.85 5.25
N TYR A 126 -17.01 7.25 6.06
CA TYR A 126 -16.67 6.45 7.24
C TYR A 126 -16.55 4.93 6.99
N LYS A 127 -16.62 4.48 5.73
CA LYS A 127 -16.42 3.07 5.33
C LYS A 127 -15.08 2.87 4.63
#